data_AF-A0A4U3CKH0-F1
#
_entry.id   AF-A0A4U3CKH0-F1
#
_cell.length_a   1.000
_cell.length_b   1.000
_cell.length_c   1.000
_cell.angle_alpha   90.00
_cell.angle_beta   90.00
_cell.angle_gamma   90.00
#
_symmetry.space_group_name_H-M   'P 1'
#
loop_
_entity.id
_entity.type
_entity.pdbx_description
1 polymer ?
#
loop_
_entity_poly.entity_id
_entity_poly.type
_entity_poly.pdbx_seq_one_letter_code
_entity_poly.pdbx_strand_id
1 'polypeptide(L)' 'MYVETVVQVNERDTYQATVRTRTTTAAGRPGIDALVRFSPTGWLTIKPLAGGRVSVISASEVLDVTDIERVQAYDE' A
#
# COMPACT_ATOMS: atom_id res chain seq x y z
N MET A 1 1.12 12.48 16.14
CA MET A 1 1.06 11.03 16.39
C MET A 1 1.67 10.36 15.16
N TYR A 2 2.92 9.91 15.29
CA TYR A 2 3.68 9.33 14.19
C TYR A 2 3.34 7.83 14.15
N VAL A 3 2.86 7.34 13.00
CA VAL A 3 2.52 5.92 12.83
C VAL A 3 3.83 5.15 12.64
N GLU A 4 4.38 4.71 13.77
CA GLU A 4 5.44 3.71 13.89
C GLU A 4 4.90 2.27 13.71
N THR A 5 3.90 2.07 12.84
CA THR A 5 3.64 0.74 12.26
C THR A 5 4.68 0.52 11.16
N VAL A 6 5.94 0.51 11.57
CA VAL A 6 7.00 -0.15 10.81
C VAL A 6 6.86 -1.62 11.17
N VAL A 7 5.83 -2.27 10.61
CA VAL A 7 6.03 -3.66 10.20
C VAL A 7 7.36 -3.62 9.45
N GLN A 8 8.34 -4.43 9.82
CA GLN A 8 9.59 -4.61 9.06
C GLN A 8 9.21 -5.16 7.68
N VAL A 9 8.65 -4.29 6.86
CA VAL A 9 8.29 -4.53 5.49
C VAL A 9 9.61 -4.38 4.77
N ASN A 10 10.18 -5.49 4.33
CA ASN A 10 11.35 -5.39 3.46
C ASN A 10 10.92 -4.58 2.23
N GLU A 11 11.71 -3.58 1.85
CA GLU A 11 11.45 -2.70 0.69
C GLU A 11 11.35 -3.47 -0.65
N ARG A 12 11.65 -4.78 -0.63
CA ARG A 12 11.62 -5.68 -1.77
C ARG A 12 10.39 -6.59 -1.83
N ASP A 13 9.69 -6.76 -0.71
CA ASP A 13 8.53 -7.65 -0.65
C ASP A 13 7.27 -6.95 -1.18
N THR A 14 6.38 -7.74 -1.79
CA THR A 14 5.04 -7.28 -2.19
C THR A 14 4.03 -7.77 -1.16
N TYR A 15 3.12 -6.90 -0.77
CA TYR A 15 2.08 -7.18 0.20
C TYR A 15 0.73 -6.98 -0.44
N GLN A 16 -0.26 -7.79 -0.09
CA GLN A 16 -1.64 -7.46 -0.33
C GLN A 16 -2.13 -6.65 0.87
N ALA A 17 -2.75 -5.50 0.63
CA ALA A 17 -3.24 -4.63 1.70
C ALA A 17 -4.38 -3.74 1.19
N THR A 18 -5.16 -3.21 2.13
CA THR A 18 -6.15 -2.17 1.87
C THR A 18 -5.53 -0.80 2.18
N VAL A 19 -5.40 0.04 1.16
CA VAL A 19 -4.77 1.37 1.28
C VAL A 19 -5.83 2.46 1.33
N ARG A 20 -5.84 3.27 2.38
CA ARG A 20 -6.64 4.49 2.45
C ARG A 20 -5.76 5.71 2.20
N THR A 21 -6.12 6.49 1.19
CA THR A 21 -5.42 7.74 0.85
C THR A 21 -6.26 8.95 1.25
N ARG A 22 -5.61 10.11 1.37
CA ARG A 22 -6.28 11.41 1.52
C ARG A 22 -7.32 11.63 0.44
N THR A 23 -6.98 11.30 -0.81
CA THR A 23 -7.86 11.43 -1.96
C THR A 23 -9.11 10.54 -1.86
N THR A 24 -8.95 9.26 -1.54
CA THR A 24 -10.10 8.34 -1.39
C THR A 24 -11.01 8.75 -0.24
N THR A 25 -10.43 9.16 0.87
CA THR A 25 -11.19 9.62 2.05
C THR A 25 -11.95 10.91 1.76
N ALA A 26 -11.31 11.89 1.12
CA ALA A 26 -11.95 13.14 0.71
C ALA A 26 -13.10 12.90 -0.28
N ALA A 27 -12.98 11.87 -1.12
CA ALA A 27 -14.02 11.47 -2.07
C ALA A 27 -15.11 10.56 -1.48
N GLY A 28 -15.06 10.24 -0.17
CA GLY A 28 -15.99 9.30 0.47
C GLY A 28 -15.92 7.86 -0.07
N ARG A 29 -14.80 7.49 -0.69
CA ARG A 29 -14.59 6.16 -1.28
C ARG A 29 -13.99 5.19 -0.26
N PRO A 30 -14.27 3.88 -0.40
CA PRO A 30 -13.60 2.86 0.40
C PRO A 30 -12.08 2.85 0.14
N GLY A 31 -11.36 2.14 1.01
CA GLY A 31 -9.94 1.83 0.78
C GLY A 31 -9.74 1.05 -0.51
N ILE A 32 -8.52 1.12 -1.04
CA ILE A 32 -8.13 0.44 -2.27
C ILE A 32 -7.44 -0.87 -1.89
N ASP A 33 -8.08 -1.99 -2.18
CA ASP A 33 -7.42 -3.29 -2.08
C ASP A 33 -6.39 -3.40 -3.20
N ALA A 34 -5.12 -3.54 -2.82
CA ALA A 34 -4.01 -3.47 -3.75
C ALA A 34 -2.85 -4.38 -3.34
N LEU A 35 -2.06 -4.77 -4.33
CA LEU A 35 -0.68 -5.16 -4.11
C LEU A 35 0.15 -3.90 -3.88
N VAL A 36 0.87 -3.85 -2.77
CA VAL A 36 1.64 -2.70 -2.34
C VAL A 36 3.10 -3.06 -2.16
N ARG A 37 3.98 -2.11 -2.52
CA ARG A 37 5.42 -2.20 -2.28
C ARG A 37 5.95 -0.85 -1.81
N PHE A 38 6.70 -0.88 -0.71
CA PHE A 38 7.31 0.29 -0.08
C PHE A 38 8.73 0.47 -0.62
N SER A 39 8.87 1.07 -1.79
CA SER A 39 10.19 1.35 -2.40
C SER A 39 10.06 2.39 -3.50
N PRO A 40 10.90 3.45 -3.52
CA PRO A 40 11.90 3.83 -2.50
C PRO A 40 11.26 4.39 -1.21
N THR A 41 12.05 4.63 -0.16
CA THR A 41 11.56 5.17 1.13
C THR A 41 10.72 6.44 0.92
N GLY A 42 9.56 6.51 1.58
CA GLY A 42 8.62 7.63 1.43
C GLY A 42 7.66 7.52 0.24
N TRP A 43 7.74 6.44 -0.53
CA TRP A 43 6.83 6.14 -1.64
C TRP A 43 6.17 4.77 -1.48
N LEU A 44 4.94 4.68 -1.97
CA LEU A 44 4.15 3.46 -2.00
C LEU A 44 3.74 3.18 -3.44
N THR A 45 4.25 2.08 -4.00
CA THR A 45 3.75 1.55 -5.27
C THR A 45 2.50 0.73 -4.98
N ILE A 46 1.41 1.01 -5.68
CA ILE A 46 0.12 0.32 -5.54
C ILE A 46 -0.32 -0.27 -6.88
N LYS A 47 -0.85 -1.48 -6.86
CA LYS A 47 -1.52 -2.13 -7.99
C LYS A 47 -2.89 -2.63 -7.51
N PRO A 48 -4.00 -1.96 -7.89
CA PRO A 48 -5.33 -2.35 -7.45
C PRO A 48 -5.69 -3.79 -7.86
N LEU A 49 -6.24 -4.57 -6.93
CA LEU A 49 -6.68 -5.94 -7.19
C LEU A 49 -7.82 -6.00 -8.22
N ALA A 50 -8.65 -4.96 -8.27
CA ALA A 50 -9.76 -4.83 -9.23
C ALA A 50 -9.32 -4.57 -10.69
N GLY A 51 -8.04 -4.78 -11.05
CA GLY A 51 -7.54 -4.67 -12.43
C GLY A 51 -7.12 -3.27 -12.86
N GLY A 52 -6.69 -2.43 -11.91
CA GLY A 52 -6.25 -1.04 -12.18
C GLY A 52 -4.79 -0.91 -12.64
N ARG A 53 -4.41 0.32 -13.03
CA ARG A 53 -3.01 0.65 -13.36
C ARG A 53 -2.15 0.69 -12.10
N VAL A 54 -0.90 0.26 -12.25
CA VAL A 54 0.13 0.48 -11.23
C VAL A 54 0.34 1.98 -11.07
N SER A 55 0.33 2.45 -9.83
CA SER A 55 0.52 3.86 -9.48
C SER A 55 1.55 3.97 -8.37
N VAL A 56 2.31 5.06 -8.35
CA VAL A 56 3.25 5.37 -7.27
C VAL A 56 2.72 6.60 -6.56
N ILE A 57 2.46 6.49 -5.26
CA ILE A 57 1.93 7.57 -4.44
C ILE A 57 2.90 7.89 -3.31
N SER A 58 2.91 9.15 -2.86
CA SER A 58 3.71 9.54 -1.70
C SER A 58 3.14 8.89 -0.44
N ALA A 59 4.00 8.42 0.46
CA ALA A 59 3.59 7.94 1.77
C ALA A 59 2.84 9.03 2.58
N SER A 60 3.07 10.31 2.29
CA SER A 60 2.33 11.42 2.93
C SER A 60 0.85 11.50 2.52
N GLU A 61 0.50 10.93 1.37
CA GLU A 61 -0.88 10.81 0.88
C GLU A 61 -1.60 9.60 1.48
N VAL A 62 -0.87 8.67 2.08
CA VAL A 62 -1.41 7.47 2.72
C VAL A 62 -1.82 7.83 4.13
N LEU A 63 -3.10 7.59 4.45
CA LEU A 63 -3.64 7.78 5.79
C LEU A 63 -3.48 6.50 6.62
N ASP A 64 -3.75 5.36 6.00
CA ASP A 64 -3.68 4.06 6.67
C ASP A 64 -3.48 2.92 5.66
N VAL A 65 -2.87 1.84 6.13
CA VAL A 65 -2.68 0.58 5.39
C VAL A 65 -3.09 -0.56 6.32
N THR A 66 -4.20 -1.21 6.00
CA THR A 66 -4.77 -2.31 6.80
C THR A 66 -4.70 -3.64 6.06
N ASP A 67 -5.00 -4.72 6.78
CA ASP A 67 -5.15 -6.06 6.19
C ASP A 67 -3.90 -6.51 5.42
N ILE A 68 -2.73 -6.18 5.97
CA ILE A 68 -1.43 -6.44 5.35
C ILE A 68 -1.13 -7.94 5.40
N GLU A 69 -1.13 -8.56 4.24
CA GLU A 69 -0.72 -9.94 4.03
C GLU A 69 0.50 -10.00 3.12
N ARG A 70 1.55 -10.71 3.54
CA ARG A 70 2.73 -10.89 2.70
C ARG A 70 2.40 -11.85 1.56
N VAL A 71 2.52 -11.38 0.32
CA VAL A 71 2.46 -12.25 -0.84
C VAL A 71 3.85 -12.86 -0.99
N GLN A 72 4.01 -14.10 -0.55
CA GLN A 72 5.21 -14.86 -0.92
C GLN A 72 5.19 -14.99 -2.43
N ALA A 73 6.17 -14.36 -3.10
CA ALA A 73 6.53 -14.81 -4.43
C ALA A 73 6.95 -16.27 -4.27
N TYR A 74 6.17 -17.17 -4.84
CA TYR A 74 6.56 -18.57 -4.98
C TYR A 74 7.80 -18.55 -5.87
N ASP A 75 8.98 -18.66 -5.27
CA ASP A 75 10.25 -18.82 -5.96
C ASP A 75 10.29 -20.29 -6.40
N GLU A 76 9.81 -20.56 -7.63
CA GLU A 76 10.10 -21.80 -8.39
C GLU A 76 11.28 -21.56 -9.34
#